data_AF-A0A672JAF0-F1
#
_entry.id   AF-A0A672JAF0-F1
#
_cell.length_a   1.000
_cell.length_b   1.000
_cell.length_c   1.000
_cell.angle_alpha   90.00
_cell.angle_beta   90.00
_cell.angle_gamma   90.00
#
_symmetry.space_group_name_H-M   'P 1'
#
loop_
_entity.id
_entity.type
_entity.pdbx_description
1 polymer ?
#
loop_
_entity_poly.entity_id
_entity_poly.type
_entity_poly.pdbx_seq_one_letter_code
_entity_poly.pdbx_strand_id
1 'polypeptide(L)'
;YKEYEKKVKELSEEKETYRRSLETEVKKLQNCTMDATHKIDETLTKLLEKKEKYVVAIYQVSKYTTAASLLCIEFHDLRFSRQDEIVEEVKRQEEEVKVFHEAYDCIVAEDKILDKDFRKDFFDVPNSVVDALYKLFKRRPRFVTPTDLLKEHRLCASLPPDALGKMLKAMEDLDSPENMPGGLNPSIWERFCAIRRTKVESEHQVKLKALTLAEMQAFLQRRRDEEKAAEQEIKNLSEKNRLLTDTMVQVILKQGQVELSATDLTVDYTDLILYHRSILRSRTICSSLGRACQSEACTGSFAKR
;
A
#
# COMPACT_ATOMS: atom_id res chain seq x y z
N TYR A 1 92.01 52.77 46.86
CA TYR A 1 90.90 53.69 46.52
C TYR A 1 90.60 53.67 45.01
N LYS A 2 91.51 54.08 44.12
CA LYS A 2 91.29 54.04 42.65
C LYS A 2 90.86 52.67 42.09
N GLU A 3 91.44 51.59 42.61
CA GLU A 3 91.14 50.21 42.18
C GLU A 3 89.72 49.76 42.57
N TYR A 4 89.20 50.28 43.69
CA TYR A 4 87.83 50.07 44.15
C TYR A 4 86.84 50.83 43.26
N GLU A 5 87.12 52.10 42.93
CA GLU A 5 86.28 52.88 41.99
C GLU A 5 86.19 52.23 40.61
N LYS A 6 87.31 51.69 40.12
CA LYS A 6 87.34 50.93 38.86
C LYS A 6 86.42 49.70 38.92
N LYS A 7 86.52 48.88 39.97
CA LYS A 7 85.64 47.72 40.17
C LYS A 7 84.17 48.09 40.30
N VAL A 8 83.86 49.20 40.98
CA VAL A 8 82.48 49.70 41.10
C VAL A 8 81.93 50.10 39.74
N LYS A 9 82.74 50.77 38.92
CA LYS A 9 82.36 51.16 37.55
C LYS A 9 82.15 49.95 36.65
N GLU A 10 83.08 49.00 36.65
CA GLU A 10 82.98 47.72 35.92
C GLU A 10 81.72 46.93 36.33
N LEU A 11 81.45 46.79 37.63
CA LEU A 11 80.22 46.16 38.13
C LEU A 11 78.96 46.91 37.71
N SER A 12 79.00 48.24 37.60
CA SER A 12 77.85 49.02 37.12
C SER A 12 77.60 48.80 35.63
N GLU A 13 78.66 48.71 34.83
CA GLU A 13 78.60 48.44 33.39
C GLU A 13 78.11 47.00 33.12
N GLU A 14 78.56 46.03 33.92
CA GLU A 14 78.09 44.63 33.86
C GLU A 14 76.60 44.51 34.25
N LYS A 15 76.17 45.18 35.33
CA LYS A 15 74.75 45.24 35.70
C LYS A 15 73.88 45.86 34.61
N GLU A 16 74.36 46.93 34.00
CA GLU A 16 73.65 47.64 32.94
C GLU A 16 73.56 46.82 31.65
N THR A 17 74.62 46.10 31.28
CA THR A 17 74.60 45.17 30.14
C THR A 17 73.66 43.98 30.40
N TYR A 18 73.69 43.41 31.60
CA TYR A 18 72.77 42.35 32.00
C TYR A 18 71.30 42.80 32.00
N ARG A 19 71.01 44.01 32.53
CA ARG A 19 69.68 44.63 32.49
C ARG A 19 69.17 44.77 31.06
N ARG A 20 69.98 45.29 30.14
CA ARG A 20 69.61 45.42 28.71
C ARG A 20 69.36 44.06 28.04
N SER A 21 70.14 43.04 28.40
CA SER A 21 69.93 41.68 27.91
C SER A 21 68.57 41.13 28.34
N LEU A 22 68.25 41.24 29.64
CA LEU A 22 66.96 40.82 30.19
C LEU A 22 65.79 41.59 29.55
N GLU A 23 65.90 42.91 29.38
CA GLU A 23 64.86 43.70 28.69
C GLU A 23 64.63 43.26 27.25
N THR A 24 65.69 42.83 26.56
CA THR A 24 65.60 42.29 25.20
C THR A 24 64.92 40.93 25.18
N GLU A 25 65.23 40.07 26.15
CA GLU A 25 64.61 38.75 26.30
C GLU A 25 63.12 38.87 26.65
N VAL A 26 62.76 39.74 27.60
CA VAL A 26 61.37 40.03 27.96
C VAL A 26 60.59 40.51 26.73
N LYS A 27 61.13 41.45 25.96
CA LYS A 27 60.49 41.90 24.70
C LYS A 27 60.34 40.77 23.68
N LYS A 28 61.35 39.90 23.54
CA LYS A 28 61.27 38.72 22.66
C LYS A 28 60.15 37.77 23.10
N LEU A 29 60.06 37.45 24.38
CA LEU A 29 59.04 36.54 24.92
C LEU A 29 57.63 37.15 24.79
N GLN A 30 57.48 38.45 25.03
CA GLN A 30 56.22 39.17 24.83
C GLN A 30 55.78 39.09 23.36
N ASN A 31 56.68 39.38 22.41
CA ASN A 31 56.38 39.28 20.99
C ASN A 31 56.04 37.84 20.57
N CYS A 32 56.81 36.85 21.05
CA CYS A 32 56.54 35.44 20.77
C CYS A 32 55.17 34.99 21.30
N THR A 33 54.79 35.45 22.50
CA THR A 33 53.49 35.15 23.10
C THR A 33 52.37 35.80 22.28
N MET A 34 52.53 37.07 21.89
CA MET A 34 51.55 37.78 21.08
C MET A 34 51.34 37.11 19.71
N ASP A 35 52.42 36.71 19.03
CA ASP A 35 52.36 35.99 17.76
C ASP A 35 51.69 34.62 17.91
N ALA A 36 51.95 33.90 19.00
CA ALA A 36 51.30 32.62 19.30
C ALA A 36 49.80 32.78 19.54
N THR A 37 49.40 33.77 20.35
CA THR A 37 48.00 34.11 20.60
C THR A 37 47.28 34.46 19.30
N HIS A 38 47.87 35.34 18.47
CA HIS A 38 47.28 35.70 17.18
C HIS A 38 47.07 34.49 16.26
N LYS A 39 48.03 33.56 16.20
CA LYS A 39 47.88 32.31 15.43
C LYS A 39 46.77 31.42 15.95
N ILE A 40 46.60 31.34 17.27
CA ILE A 40 45.51 30.59 17.90
C ILE A 40 44.16 31.22 17.54
N ASP A 41 44.03 32.53 17.70
CA ASP A 41 42.80 33.26 17.40
C ASP A 41 42.41 33.14 15.93
N GLU A 42 43.38 33.24 15.02
CA GLU A 42 43.15 33.05 13.59
C GLU A 42 42.68 31.62 13.26
N THR A 43 43.27 30.61 13.92
CA THR A 43 42.87 29.21 13.76
C THR A 43 41.47 28.96 14.33
N LEU A 44 41.17 29.53 15.49
CA LEU A 44 39.87 29.43 16.14
C LEU A 44 38.77 30.06 15.29
N THR A 45 39.03 31.24 14.72
CA THR A 45 38.10 31.93 13.82
C THR A 45 37.77 31.07 12.60
N LYS A 46 38.79 30.49 11.94
CA LYS A 46 38.59 29.58 10.81
C LYS A 46 37.79 28.32 11.19
N LEU A 47 37.96 27.81 12.40
CA LEU A 47 37.20 26.66 12.91
C LEU A 47 35.74 27.03 13.20
N LEU A 48 35.48 28.22 13.78
CA LEU A 48 34.14 28.71 14.05
C LEU A 48 33.35 28.94 12.76
N GLU A 49 33.96 29.54 11.75
CA GLU A 49 33.34 29.71 10.42
C GLU A 49 32.99 28.36 9.78
N LYS A 50 33.87 27.36 9.91
CA LYS A 50 33.57 25.99 9.45
C LYS A 50 32.42 25.37 10.23
N LYS A 51 32.42 25.52 11.56
CA LYS A 51 31.33 25.02 12.42
C LYS A 51 30.00 25.62 12.00
N GLU A 52 29.94 26.93 11.78
CA GLU A 52 28.72 27.61 11.34
C GLU A 52 28.21 27.03 10.01
N LYS A 53 29.09 26.89 9.01
CA LYS A 53 28.75 26.28 7.72
C LYS A 53 28.20 24.86 7.88
N TYR A 54 28.82 24.02 8.70
CA TYR A 54 28.32 22.66 8.94
C TYR A 54 26.99 22.64 9.70
N VAL A 55 26.82 23.49 10.72
CA VAL A 55 25.57 23.57 11.48
C VAL A 55 24.41 24.00 10.58
N VAL A 56 24.63 25.00 9.73
CA VAL A 56 23.62 25.44 8.74
C VAL A 56 23.29 24.31 7.77
N ALA A 57 24.30 23.61 7.24
CA ALA A 57 24.08 22.49 6.33
C ALA A 57 23.30 21.32 7.00
N ILE A 58 23.65 20.97 8.24
CA ILE A 58 22.94 19.94 9.02
C ILE A 58 21.49 20.34 9.25
N TYR A 59 21.24 21.60 9.65
CA TYR A 59 19.89 22.09 9.88
C TYR A 59 19.05 22.08 8.59
N GLN A 60 19.64 22.49 7.45
CA GLN A 60 18.98 22.42 6.15
C GLN A 60 18.61 20.98 5.78
N VAL A 61 19.57 20.04 5.86
CA VAL A 61 19.31 18.62 5.58
C VAL A 61 18.22 18.07 6.49
N SER A 62 18.31 18.31 7.80
CA SER A 62 17.30 17.86 8.77
C SER A 62 15.90 18.40 8.46
N LYS A 63 15.80 19.67 8.06
CA LYS A 63 14.53 20.28 7.63
C LYS A 63 13.97 19.60 6.37
N TYR A 64 14.80 19.36 5.35
CA TYR A 64 14.38 18.68 4.13
C TYR A 64 13.97 17.23 4.39
N THR A 65 14.74 16.50 5.20
CA THR A 65 14.40 15.13 5.60
C THR A 65 13.09 15.09 6.36
N THR A 66 12.86 15.99 7.32
CA THR A 66 11.60 16.06 8.07
C THR A 66 10.42 16.34 7.16
N ALA A 67 10.54 17.32 6.26
CA ALA A 67 9.49 17.63 5.28
C ALA A 67 9.20 16.48 4.32
N ALA A 68 10.24 15.79 3.84
CA ALA A 68 10.10 14.61 2.99
C ALA A 68 9.40 13.46 3.73
N SER A 69 9.77 13.20 4.99
CA SER A 69 9.12 12.18 5.82
C SER A 69 7.64 12.47 6.08
N LEU A 70 7.28 13.73 6.40
CA LEU A 70 5.89 14.17 6.55
C LEU A 70 5.09 13.94 5.27
N LEU A 71 5.63 14.37 4.13
CA LEU A 71 5.00 14.15 2.83
C LEU A 71 4.81 12.65 2.54
N CYS A 72 5.80 11.81 2.86
CA CYS A 72 5.69 10.36 2.70
C CYS A 72 4.58 9.76 3.55
N ILE A 73 4.37 10.25 4.78
CA ILE A 73 3.28 9.81 5.66
C ILE A 73 1.93 10.20 5.06
N GLU A 74 1.74 11.47 4.66
CA GLU A 74 0.48 11.93 4.06
C GLU A 74 0.12 11.15 2.78
N PHE A 75 1.11 10.91 1.90
CA PHE A 75 0.89 10.09 0.71
C PHE A 75 0.52 8.64 1.07
N HIS A 76 1.10 8.08 2.13
CA HIS A 76 0.80 6.73 2.58
C HIS A 76 -0.64 6.62 3.11
N ASP A 77 -1.07 7.60 3.92
CA ASP A 77 -2.43 7.66 4.47
C ASP A 77 -3.49 7.81 3.37
N LEU A 78 -3.25 8.68 2.38
CA LEU A 78 -4.12 8.83 1.20
C LEU A 78 -4.25 7.52 0.41
N ARG A 79 -3.15 6.76 0.29
CA ARG A 79 -3.14 5.48 -0.44
C ARG A 79 -3.87 4.40 0.33
N PHE A 80 -3.70 4.32 1.65
CA PHE A 80 -4.49 3.42 2.48
C PHE A 80 -5.98 3.73 2.43
N SER A 81 -6.37 5.00 2.55
CA SER A 81 -7.77 5.41 2.43
C SER A 81 -8.37 4.94 1.10
N ARG A 82 -7.63 5.08 0.00
CA ARG A 82 -8.07 4.59 -1.31
C ARG A 82 -8.13 3.06 -1.37
N GLN A 83 -7.21 2.35 -0.71
CA GLN A 83 -7.27 0.88 -0.63
C GLN A 83 -8.52 0.44 0.13
N ASP A 84 -8.82 1.06 1.27
CA ASP A 84 -10.01 0.73 2.07
C ASP A 84 -11.30 0.96 1.26
N GLU A 85 -11.40 2.06 0.52
CA GLU A 85 -12.52 2.31 -0.40
C GLU A 85 -12.66 1.19 -1.46
N ILE A 86 -11.55 0.73 -2.05
CA ILE A 86 -11.56 -0.36 -3.04
C ILE A 86 -11.99 -1.68 -2.38
N VAL A 87 -11.50 -1.98 -1.17
CA VAL A 87 -11.85 -3.20 -0.42
C VAL A 87 -13.34 -3.24 -0.11
N GLU A 88 -13.91 -2.13 0.37
CA GLU A 88 -15.34 -2.04 0.66
C GLU A 88 -16.20 -2.11 -0.62
N GLU A 89 -15.74 -1.51 -1.71
CA GLU A 89 -16.37 -1.67 -3.02
C GLU A 89 -16.38 -3.13 -3.48
N VAL A 90 -15.24 -3.83 -3.39
CA VAL A 90 -15.13 -5.25 -3.75
C VAL A 90 -16.12 -6.08 -2.92
N LYS A 91 -16.14 -5.92 -1.60
CA LYS A 91 -17.09 -6.65 -0.73
C LYS A 91 -18.55 -6.41 -1.12
N ARG A 92 -18.91 -5.16 -1.43
CA ARG A 92 -20.27 -4.82 -1.87
C ARG A 92 -20.63 -5.51 -3.17
N GLN A 93 -19.72 -5.49 -4.15
CA GLN A 93 -19.90 -6.15 -5.44
C GLN A 93 -19.96 -7.69 -5.31
N GLU A 94 -19.21 -8.27 -4.37
CA GLU A 94 -19.28 -9.71 -4.08
C GLU A 94 -20.66 -10.13 -3.59
N GLU A 95 -21.24 -9.38 -2.66
CA GLU A 95 -22.60 -9.68 -2.17
C GLU A 95 -23.64 -9.45 -3.27
N GLU A 96 -23.51 -8.40 -4.08
CA GLU A 96 -24.41 -8.15 -5.21
C GLU A 96 -24.37 -9.27 -6.26
N VAL A 97 -23.16 -9.72 -6.64
CA VAL A 97 -22.97 -10.86 -7.54
C VAL A 97 -23.55 -12.14 -6.93
N LYS A 98 -23.37 -12.36 -5.64
CA LYS A 98 -23.88 -13.54 -4.94
C LYS A 98 -25.41 -13.58 -4.93
N VAL A 99 -26.07 -12.48 -4.55
CA VAL A 99 -27.53 -12.36 -4.57
C VAL A 99 -28.07 -12.55 -6.00
N PHE A 100 -27.41 -11.96 -6.99
CA PHE A 100 -27.81 -12.13 -8.39
C PHE A 100 -27.62 -13.58 -8.87
N HIS A 101 -26.55 -14.25 -8.45
CA HIS A 101 -26.29 -15.64 -8.76
C HIS A 101 -27.35 -16.58 -8.17
N GLU A 102 -27.72 -16.38 -6.91
CA GLU A 102 -28.81 -17.13 -6.25
C GLU A 102 -30.15 -16.94 -6.99
N ALA A 103 -30.46 -15.71 -7.39
CA ALA A 103 -31.65 -15.44 -8.20
C ALA A 103 -31.61 -16.10 -9.59
N TYR A 104 -30.44 -16.12 -10.23
CA TYR A 104 -30.22 -16.82 -11.49
C TYR A 104 -30.44 -18.34 -11.35
N ASP A 105 -29.92 -18.95 -10.28
CA ASP A 105 -30.09 -20.37 -10.01
C ASP A 105 -31.56 -20.75 -9.79
N CYS A 106 -32.34 -19.90 -9.13
CA CYS A 106 -33.79 -20.06 -9.00
C CYS A 106 -34.48 -20.10 -10.37
N ILE A 107 -34.19 -19.14 -11.27
CA ILE A 107 -34.78 -19.09 -12.61
C ILE A 107 -34.37 -20.32 -13.43
N VAL A 108 -33.11 -20.77 -13.32
CA VAL A 108 -32.63 -21.99 -13.97
C VAL A 108 -33.36 -23.23 -13.43
N ALA A 109 -33.65 -23.28 -12.14
CA ALA A 109 -34.40 -24.37 -11.53
C ALA A 109 -35.87 -24.38 -12.01
N GLU A 110 -36.52 -23.22 -12.04
CA GLU A 110 -37.89 -23.05 -12.57
C GLU A 110 -37.97 -23.47 -14.04
N ASP A 111 -37.03 -23.04 -14.89
CA ASP A 111 -36.95 -23.45 -16.30
C ASP A 111 -36.83 -24.98 -16.45
N LYS A 112 -36.03 -25.63 -15.59
CA LYS A 112 -35.90 -27.10 -15.57
C LYS A 112 -37.20 -27.79 -15.12
N ILE A 113 -37.96 -27.17 -14.22
CA ILE A 113 -39.25 -27.71 -13.77
C ILE A 113 -40.25 -27.69 -14.93
N LEU A 114 -40.33 -26.60 -15.71
CA LEU A 114 -41.19 -26.53 -16.91
C LEU A 114 -40.93 -27.68 -17.89
N ASP A 115 -39.67 -28.12 -18.02
CA ASP A 115 -39.31 -29.26 -18.87
C ASP A 115 -39.76 -30.61 -18.30
N LYS A 116 -39.60 -30.78 -16.98
CA LYS A 116 -39.96 -32.02 -16.26
C LYS A 116 -41.47 -32.20 -16.16
N ASP A 117 -42.19 -31.12 -15.93
CA ASP A 117 -43.63 -31.13 -15.71
C ASP A 117 -44.43 -31.16 -17.01
N PHE A 118 -43.79 -30.93 -18.17
CA PHE A 118 -44.44 -31.00 -19.48
C PHE A 118 -45.35 -32.22 -19.64
N ARG A 119 -44.88 -33.43 -19.28
CA ARG A 119 -45.69 -34.66 -19.43
C ARG A 119 -46.87 -34.70 -18.46
N LYS A 120 -46.76 -34.08 -17.28
CA LYS A 120 -47.85 -34.00 -16.30
C LYS A 120 -48.99 -33.12 -16.82
N ASP A 121 -48.70 -32.11 -17.62
CA ASP A 121 -49.71 -31.22 -18.21
C ASP A 121 -50.56 -31.88 -19.32
N PHE A 122 -50.23 -33.11 -19.71
CA PHE A 122 -50.94 -33.90 -20.73
C PHE A 122 -51.31 -35.31 -20.24
N PHE A 123 -51.60 -35.47 -18.95
CA PHE A 123 -52.03 -36.75 -18.37
C PHE A 123 -53.33 -37.31 -18.99
N ASP A 124 -54.15 -36.43 -19.56
CA ASP A 124 -55.42 -36.68 -20.26
C ASP A 124 -55.23 -37.12 -21.73
N VAL A 125 -53.99 -37.21 -22.21
CA VAL A 125 -53.65 -37.48 -23.62
C VAL A 125 -52.89 -38.81 -23.74
N PRO A 126 -53.14 -39.63 -24.80
CA PRO A 126 -52.37 -40.86 -25.01
C PRO A 126 -50.86 -40.61 -25.11
N ASN A 127 -50.04 -41.46 -24.47
CA ASN A 127 -48.58 -41.29 -24.40
C ASN A 127 -47.89 -41.13 -25.76
N SER A 128 -48.37 -41.82 -26.81
CA SER A 128 -47.83 -41.69 -28.18
C SER A 128 -48.00 -40.28 -28.75
N VAL A 129 -49.08 -39.60 -28.41
CA VAL A 129 -49.35 -38.21 -28.78
C VAL A 129 -48.52 -37.26 -27.92
N VAL A 130 -48.39 -37.53 -26.61
CA VAL A 130 -47.51 -36.77 -25.71
C VAL A 130 -46.05 -36.80 -26.18
N ASP A 131 -45.56 -37.94 -26.66
CA ASP A 131 -44.21 -38.05 -27.22
C ASP A 131 -44.03 -37.23 -28.51
N ALA A 132 -45.07 -37.18 -29.37
CA ALA A 132 -45.07 -36.34 -30.56
C ALA A 132 -45.07 -34.84 -30.18
N LEU A 133 -45.89 -34.45 -29.21
CA LEU A 133 -45.93 -33.09 -28.68
C LEU A 133 -44.60 -32.70 -28.02
N TYR A 134 -43.95 -33.61 -27.27
CA TYR A 134 -42.65 -33.31 -26.66
C TYR A 134 -41.55 -33.06 -27.70
N LYS A 135 -41.57 -33.75 -28.85
CA LYS A 135 -40.67 -33.45 -29.98
C LYS A 135 -40.90 -32.04 -30.53
N LEU A 136 -42.16 -31.61 -30.64
CA LEU A 136 -42.51 -30.24 -31.05
C LEU A 136 -42.16 -29.20 -29.97
N PHE A 137 -42.28 -29.57 -28.69
CA PHE A 137 -41.91 -28.76 -27.54
C PHE A 137 -40.42 -28.47 -27.48
N LYS A 138 -39.55 -29.38 -27.95
CA LYS A 138 -38.10 -29.17 -28.03
C LYS A 138 -37.63 -28.40 -29.26
N ARG A 139 -38.51 -28.17 -30.24
CA ARG A 139 -38.19 -27.44 -31.47
C ARG A 139 -38.13 -25.94 -31.19
N ARG A 140 -37.11 -25.25 -31.71
CA ARG A 140 -36.88 -23.81 -31.55
C ARG A 140 -36.76 -23.12 -32.91
N PRO A 141 -37.08 -21.82 -33.03
CA PRO A 141 -36.85 -21.07 -34.26
C PRO A 141 -35.34 -20.94 -34.48
N ARG A 142 -34.86 -21.17 -35.71
CA ARG A 142 -33.42 -21.16 -36.03
C ARG A 142 -32.80 -19.75 -36.09
N PHE A 143 -33.58 -18.69 -35.91
CA PHE A 143 -33.21 -17.32 -36.26
C PHE A 143 -32.64 -16.48 -35.11
N VAL A 144 -32.66 -16.94 -33.86
CA VAL A 144 -32.11 -16.16 -32.73
C VAL A 144 -30.62 -16.41 -32.64
N THR A 145 -29.81 -15.52 -33.21
CA THR A 145 -28.35 -15.60 -33.10
C THR A 145 -27.88 -15.09 -31.73
N PRO A 146 -26.78 -15.63 -31.16
CA PRO A 146 -26.19 -15.10 -29.92
C PRO A 146 -25.89 -13.59 -29.99
N THR A 147 -25.62 -13.08 -31.19
CA THR A 147 -25.37 -11.67 -31.49
C THR A 147 -26.55 -10.76 -31.17
N ASP A 148 -27.79 -11.22 -31.36
CA ASP A 148 -28.99 -10.41 -31.08
C ASP A 148 -29.26 -10.31 -29.58
N LEU A 149 -29.01 -11.39 -28.83
CA LEU A 149 -29.09 -11.41 -27.36
C LEU A 149 -28.03 -10.53 -26.70
N LEU A 150 -26.80 -10.50 -27.25
CA LEU A 150 -25.73 -9.63 -26.77
C LEU A 150 -26.03 -8.14 -27.01
N LYS A 151 -26.70 -7.81 -28.12
CA LYS A 151 -27.15 -6.43 -28.38
C LYS A 151 -28.24 -6.02 -27.40
N GLU A 152 -29.19 -6.92 -27.12
CA GLU A 152 -30.28 -6.67 -26.16
C GLU A 152 -29.73 -6.47 -24.75
N HIS A 153 -28.75 -7.28 -24.38
CA HIS A 153 -28.02 -7.14 -23.12
C HIS A 153 -27.35 -5.76 -22.94
N ARG A 154 -26.71 -5.23 -24.00
CA ARG A 154 -25.89 -4.01 -23.92
C ARG A 154 -26.66 -2.70 -24.06
N LEU A 155 -27.89 -2.71 -24.58
CA LEU A 155 -28.63 -1.51 -24.99
C LEU A 155 -29.70 -1.05 -23.99
N CYS A 156 -29.51 -1.26 -22.69
CA CYS A 156 -30.45 -0.85 -21.63
C CYS A 156 -30.74 0.69 -21.55
N ALA A 157 -30.36 1.51 -22.55
CA ALA A 157 -30.62 2.95 -22.60
C ALA A 157 -31.06 3.52 -23.98
N SER A 158 -31.23 2.72 -25.05
CA SER A 158 -31.87 3.20 -26.29
C SER A 158 -32.60 2.06 -27.04
N LEU A 159 -33.79 2.37 -27.58
CA LEU A 159 -34.84 1.46 -28.14
C LEU A 159 -34.35 0.14 -28.82
N PRO A 160 -35.13 -0.96 -28.74
CA PRO A 160 -34.58 -2.27 -28.40
C PRO A 160 -34.23 -3.16 -29.61
N PRO A 161 -33.27 -4.07 -29.44
CA PRO A 161 -33.31 -5.37 -30.10
C PRO A 161 -34.47 -6.15 -29.48
N ASP A 162 -35.63 -6.16 -30.12
CA ASP A 162 -36.77 -7.01 -29.75
C ASP A 162 -36.49 -8.48 -30.08
N ALA A 163 -35.44 -9.07 -29.51
CA ALA A 163 -35.06 -10.45 -29.82
C ALA A 163 -36.11 -11.42 -29.24
N LEU A 164 -36.66 -11.09 -28.07
CA LEU A 164 -37.78 -11.81 -27.48
C LEU A 164 -39.03 -11.74 -28.35
N GLY A 165 -39.50 -10.55 -28.75
CA GLY A 165 -40.71 -10.43 -29.59
C GLY A 165 -40.53 -11.04 -30.98
N LYS A 166 -39.34 -10.95 -31.59
CA LYS A 166 -39.02 -11.70 -32.82
C LYS A 166 -39.08 -13.20 -32.62
N MET A 167 -38.57 -13.70 -31.48
CA MET A 167 -38.60 -15.11 -31.15
C MET A 167 -40.04 -15.60 -30.89
N LEU A 168 -40.85 -14.83 -30.17
CA LEU A 168 -42.25 -15.12 -29.90
C LEU A 168 -43.08 -15.09 -31.19
N LYS A 169 -42.84 -14.13 -32.08
CA LYS A 169 -43.47 -14.08 -33.40
C LYS A 169 -43.10 -15.28 -34.27
N ALA A 170 -41.84 -15.72 -34.25
CA ALA A 170 -41.44 -16.94 -34.95
C ALA A 170 -42.01 -18.22 -34.30
N MET A 171 -42.40 -18.15 -33.01
CA MET A 171 -43.14 -19.21 -32.34
C MET A 171 -44.60 -19.27 -32.76
N GLU A 172 -45.24 -18.14 -33.04
CA GLU A 172 -46.61 -18.08 -33.57
C GLU A 172 -46.72 -18.86 -34.89
N ASP A 173 -45.75 -18.72 -35.79
CA ASP A 173 -45.70 -19.48 -37.06
C ASP A 173 -45.62 -21.00 -36.81
N LEU A 174 -44.86 -21.42 -35.80
CA LEU A 174 -44.76 -22.83 -35.40
C LEU A 174 -45.99 -23.31 -34.62
N ASP A 175 -46.73 -22.42 -33.95
CA ASP A 175 -47.96 -22.67 -33.19
C ASP A 175 -49.20 -22.70 -34.12
N SER A 176 -49.02 -22.37 -35.41
CA SER A 176 -50.09 -22.40 -36.44
C SER A 176 -50.90 -23.70 -36.39
N PRO A 177 -52.24 -23.64 -36.54
CA PRO A 177 -53.11 -24.83 -36.62
C PRO A 177 -52.70 -25.83 -37.72
N GLU A 178 -52.01 -25.37 -38.77
CA GLU A 178 -51.51 -26.22 -39.85
C GLU A 178 -50.40 -27.20 -39.39
N ASN A 179 -49.70 -26.85 -38.31
CA ASN A 179 -48.65 -27.68 -37.71
C ASN A 179 -49.19 -28.66 -36.65
N MET A 180 -50.49 -28.61 -36.36
CA MET A 180 -51.14 -29.47 -35.38
C MET A 180 -51.17 -30.93 -35.88
N PRO A 181 -50.79 -31.92 -35.04
CA PRO A 181 -50.93 -33.33 -35.40
C PRO A 181 -52.38 -33.70 -35.76
N GLY A 182 -52.56 -34.46 -36.84
CA GLY A 182 -53.88 -34.88 -37.32
C GLY A 182 -54.66 -35.67 -36.25
N GLY A 183 -55.91 -35.27 -36.01
CA GLY A 183 -56.79 -35.89 -35.02
C GLY A 183 -56.61 -35.39 -33.58
N LEU A 184 -55.73 -34.41 -33.34
CA LEU A 184 -55.61 -33.76 -32.03
C LEU A 184 -56.76 -32.78 -31.80
N ASN A 185 -57.29 -32.74 -30.57
CA ASN A 185 -58.30 -31.76 -30.18
C ASN A 185 -57.68 -30.34 -30.16
N PRO A 186 -58.30 -29.34 -30.81
CA PRO A 186 -57.83 -27.95 -30.80
C PRO A 186 -57.53 -27.38 -29.40
N SER A 187 -58.31 -27.73 -28.38
CA SER A 187 -58.07 -27.27 -27.01
C SER A 187 -56.78 -27.82 -26.38
N ILE A 188 -56.37 -29.04 -26.77
CA ILE A 188 -55.09 -29.62 -26.34
C ILE A 188 -53.94 -28.92 -27.05
N TRP A 189 -54.12 -28.56 -28.32
CA TRP A 189 -53.14 -27.79 -29.09
C TRP A 189 -52.91 -26.39 -28.51
N GLU A 190 -53.97 -25.65 -28.18
CA GLU A 190 -53.86 -24.34 -27.53
C GLU A 190 -53.10 -24.40 -26.21
N ARG A 191 -53.39 -25.43 -25.37
CA ARG A 191 -52.66 -25.68 -24.12
C ARG A 191 -51.18 -25.95 -24.37
N PHE A 192 -50.87 -26.75 -25.38
CA PHE A 192 -49.49 -27.00 -25.82
C PHE A 192 -48.77 -25.73 -26.26
N CYS A 193 -49.39 -24.90 -27.10
CA CYS A 193 -48.80 -23.65 -27.56
C CYS A 193 -48.51 -22.70 -26.39
N ALA A 194 -49.42 -22.62 -25.41
CA ALA A 194 -49.21 -21.82 -24.20
C ALA A 194 -48.00 -22.30 -23.38
N ILE A 195 -47.92 -23.60 -23.08
CA ILE A 195 -46.79 -24.19 -22.33
C ILE A 195 -45.47 -24.00 -23.08
N ARG A 196 -45.46 -24.18 -24.41
CA ARG A 196 -44.28 -23.95 -25.25
C ARG A 196 -43.82 -22.50 -25.21
N ARG A 197 -44.74 -21.53 -25.29
CA ARG A 197 -44.40 -20.10 -25.20
C ARG A 197 -43.81 -19.74 -23.84
N THR A 198 -44.40 -20.22 -22.74
CA THR A 198 -43.86 -20.03 -21.38
C THR A 198 -42.44 -20.60 -21.25
N LYS A 199 -42.19 -21.79 -21.82
CA LYS A 199 -40.84 -22.38 -21.83
C LYS A 199 -39.84 -21.53 -22.61
N VAL A 200 -40.22 -21.05 -23.79
CA VAL A 200 -39.35 -20.23 -24.64
C VAL A 200 -39.00 -18.90 -23.96
N GLU A 201 -39.96 -18.27 -23.29
CA GLU A 201 -39.74 -17.07 -22.48
C GLU A 201 -38.74 -17.33 -21.34
N SER A 202 -38.95 -18.41 -20.57
CA SER A 202 -38.08 -18.81 -19.46
C SER A 202 -36.64 -19.08 -19.93
N GLU A 203 -36.46 -19.81 -21.04
CA GLU A 203 -35.14 -20.06 -21.63
C GLU A 203 -34.43 -18.77 -22.08
N HIS A 204 -35.18 -17.78 -22.57
CA HIS A 204 -34.64 -16.48 -22.94
C HIS A 204 -34.21 -15.68 -21.71
N GLN A 205 -35.03 -15.67 -20.65
CA GLN A 205 -34.67 -15.03 -19.37
C GLN A 205 -33.42 -15.66 -18.75
N VAL A 206 -33.31 -17.00 -18.75
CA VAL A 206 -32.09 -17.69 -18.30
C VAL A 206 -30.87 -17.20 -19.08
N LYS A 207 -30.96 -17.09 -20.41
CA LYS A 207 -29.84 -16.63 -21.25
C LYS A 207 -29.45 -15.17 -20.94
N LEU A 208 -30.42 -14.27 -20.82
CA LEU A 208 -30.14 -12.87 -20.50
C LEU A 208 -29.49 -12.73 -19.12
N LYS A 209 -30.04 -13.38 -18.10
CA LYS A 209 -29.47 -13.37 -16.75
C LYS A 209 -28.08 -13.99 -16.69
N ALA A 210 -27.82 -15.04 -17.47
CA ALA A 210 -26.48 -15.62 -17.59
C ALA A 210 -25.46 -14.62 -18.17
N LEU A 211 -25.85 -13.84 -19.19
CA LEU A 211 -25.00 -12.78 -19.75
C LEU A 211 -24.73 -11.67 -18.72
N THR A 212 -25.75 -11.24 -17.99
CA THR A 212 -25.61 -10.22 -16.95
C THR A 212 -24.69 -10.70 -15.83
N LEU A 213 -24.89 -11.94 -15.36
CA LEU A 213 -24.03 -12.54 -14.34
C LEU A 213 -22.56 -12.60 -14.79
N ALA A 214 -22.32 -12.97 -16.05
CA ALA A 214 -20.96 -12.99 -16.61
C ALA A 214 -20.32 -11.60 -16.65
N GLU A 215 -21.08 -10.55 -17.00
CA GLU A 215 -20.59 -9.17 -16.96
C GLU A 215 -20.31 -8.69 -15.53
N MET A 216 -21.18 -8.98 -14.57
CA MET A 216 -20.96 -8.66 -13.17
C MET A 216 -19.72 -9.37 -12.61
N GLN A 217 -19.54 -10.66 -12.93
CA GLN A 217 -18.35 -11.43 -12.55
C GLN A 217 -17.07 -10.84 -13.16
N ALA A 218 -17.10 -10.42 -14.43
CA ALA A 218 -15.97 -9.77 -15.08
C ALA A 218 -15.66 -8.40 -14.46
N PHE A 219 -16.67 -7.62 -14.07
CA PHE A 219 -16.49 -6.37 -13.32
C PHE A 219 -15.86 -6.61 -11.95
N LEU A 220 -16.40 -7.56 -11.18
CA LEU A 220 -15.88 -7.95 -9.88
C LEU A 220 -14.42 -8.41 -9.97
N GLN A 221 -14.07 -9.20 -11.00
CA GLN A 221 -12.68 -9.62 -11.21
C GLN A 221 -11.74 -8.43 -11.45
N ARG A 222 -12.13 -7.47 -12.28
CA ARG A 222 -11.37 -6.21 -12.46
C ARG A 222 -11.21 -5.44 -11.16
N ARG A 223 -12.20 -5.49 -10.26
CA ARG A 223 -12.13 -4.85 -8.94
C ARG A 223 -11.15 -5.51 -8.00
N ARG A 224 -11.13 -6.84 -7.94
CA ARG A 224 -10.11 -7.61 -7.19
C ARG A 224 -8.70 -7.40 -7.72
N ASP A 225 -8.54 -7.25 -9.03
CA ASP A 225 -7.22 -7.01 -9.63
C ASP A 225 -6.70 -5.61 -9.25
N GLU A 226 -7.56 -4.60 -9.20
CA GLU A 226 -7.20 -3.27 -8.71
C GLU A 226 -6.90 -3.24 -7.20
N GLU A 227 -7.65 -3.99 -6.39
CA GLU A 227 -7.37 -4.17 -4.96
C GLU A 227 -5.96 -4.73 -4.73
N LYS A 228 -5.61 -5.82 -5.43
CA LYS A 228 -4.27 -6.43 -5.37
C LYS A 228 -3.18 -5.47 -5.84
N ALA A 229 -3.45 -4.70 -6.89
CA ALA A 229 -2.51 -3.71 -7.39
C ALA A 229 -2.26 -2.59 -6.36
N ALA A 230 -3.32 -2.11 -5.69
CA ALA A 230 -3.22 -1.12 -4.62
C ALA A 230 -2.45 -1.66 -3.42
N GLU A 231 -2.72 -2.90 -3.01
CA GLU A 231 -1.99 -3.57 -1.92
C GLU A 231 -0.48 -3.68 -2.22
N GLN A 232 -0.13 -4.08 -3.44
CA GLN A 232 1.27 -4.17 -3.87
C GLN A 232 1.94 -2.78 -3.95
N GLU A 233 1.21 -1.74 -4.38
CA GLU A 233 1.71 -0.36 -4.39
C GLU A 233 2.06 0.11 -2.97
N ILE A 234 1.17 -0.13 -2.00
CA ILE A 234 1.38 0.24 -0.59
C ILE A 234 2.57 -0.50 -0.01
N LYS A 235 2.69 -1.81 -0.26
CA LYS A 235 3.84 -2.60 0.18
C LYS A 235 5.16 -2.05 -0.38
N ASN A 236 5.20 -1.72 -1.66
CA ASN A 236 6.39 -1.16 -2.31
C ASN A 236 6.75 0.23 -1.75
N LEU A 237 5.75 1.07 -1.44
CA LEU A 237 5.96 2.37 -0.82
C LEU A 237 6.48 2.25 0.61
N SER A 238 5.92 1.33 1.40
CA SER A 238 6.39 1.04 2.75
C SER A 238 7.87 0.61 2.78
N GLU A 239 8.27 -0.27 1.85
CA GLU A 239 9.68 -0.68 1.72
C GLU A 239 10.61 0.48 1.34
N LYS A 240 10.18 1.35 0.40
CA LYS A 240 10.94 2.55 0.04
C LYS A 240 11.06 3.54 1.20
N ASN A 241 9.97 3.77 1.94
CA ASN A 241 9.97 4.65 3.11
C ASN A 241 10.90 4.15 4.21
N ARG A 242 10.99 2.82 4.41
CA ARG A 242 11.95 2.23 5.35
C ARG A 242 13.40 2.56 4.97
N LEU A 243 13.73 2.51 3.67
CA LEU A 243 15.08 2.84 3.19
C LEU A 243 15.40 4.33 3.34
N LEU A 244 14.41 5.21 3.24
CA LEU A 244 14.58 6.67 3.42
C LEU A 244 14.72 7.09 4.89
N THR A 245 14.13 6.32 5.80
CA THR A 245 14.14 6.64 7.24
C THR A 245 15.27 5.95 8.02
N ASP A 246 15.85 4.87 7.49
CA ASP A 246 17.01 4.20 8.10
C ASP A 246 18.33 4.90 7.76
N THR A 247 18.57 6.04 8.41
CA THR A 247 19.83 6.78 8.28
C THR A 247 20.79 6.44 9.43
N MET A 248 21.20 5.17 9.54
CA MET A 248 22.30 4.82 10.46
C MET A 248 23.63 5.39 9.94
N VAL A 249 24.10 6.48 10.56
CA VAL A 249 25.44 7.03 10.32
C VAL A 249 26.40 6.49 11.37
N GLN A 250 27.34 5.63 10.97
CA GLN A 250 28.41 5.17 11.84
C GLN A 250 29.50 6.25 11.95
N VAL A 251 29.55 6.94 13.09
CA VAL A 251 30.61 7.92 13.37
C VAL A 251 31.76 7.22 14.09
N ILE A 252 32.90 7.07 13.42
CA ILE A 252 34.13 6.54 14.02
C ILE A 252 34.91 7.71 14.62
N LEU A 253 34.91 7.83 15.94
CA LEU A 253 35.68 8.85 16.67
C LEU A 253 37.02 8.29 17.13
N LYS A 254 38.08 9.11 17.11
CA LYS A 254 39.37 8.74 17.68
C LYS A 254 39.30 8.85 19.22
N GLN A 255 40.07 8.01 19.90
CA GLN A 255 40.19 8.02 21.37
C GLN A 255 40.58 9.43 21.87
N GLY A 256 39.82 9.99 22.83
CA GLY A 256 40.02 11.33 23.41
C GLY A 256 39.11 12.45 22.88
N GLN A 257 38.20 12.17 21.95
CA GLN A 257 37.27 13.20 21.39
C GLN A 257 35.86 13.20 22.00
N VAL A 258 35.59 12.30 22.95
CA VAL A 258 34.39 12.30 23.80
C VAL A 258 34.87 12.02 25.21
N GLU A 259 35.17 13.08 25.94
CA GLU A 259 35.39 13.02 27.38
C GLU A 259 34.12 13.58 28.03
N LEU A 260 33.42 12.73 28.77
CA LEU A 260 32.36 13.19 29.66
C LEU A 260 33.03 14.02 30.75
N SER A 261 32.57 15.25 30.96
CA SER A 261 33.02 16.05 32.09
C SER A 261 32.75 15.27 33.37
N ALA A 262 33.81 14.98 34.14
CA ALA A 262 33.75 14.14 35.33
C ALA A 262 32.91 14.73 36.49
N THR A 263 32.27 15.89 36.27
CA THR A 263 31.56 16.66 37.28
C THR A 263 30.16 16.13 37.60
N ASP A 264 29.56 15.28 36.76
CA ASP A 264 28.19 14.75 36.94
C ASP A 264 28.14 13.26 37.35
N LEU A 265 29.21 12.72 37.94
CA LEU A 265 29.31 11.31 38.37
C LEU A 265 28.61 10.99 39.70
N THR A 266 27.39 11.49 39.88
CA THR A 266 26.40 10.83 40.76
C THR A 266 25.35 10.15 39.88
N VAL A 267 25.80 9.22 39.04
CA VAL A 267 24.92 8.30 38.32
C VAL A 267 24.87 7.01 39.12
N ASP A 268 23.68 6.59 39.52
CA ASP A 268 23.42 5.35 40.25
C ASP A 268 23.95 4.15 39.43
N TYR A 269 24.88 3.38 40.02
CA TYR A 269 25.64 2.34 39.31
C TYR A 269 24.93 0.98 39.27
N THR A 270 23.64 0.95 39.59
CA THR A 270 22.83 -0.26 39.77
C THR A 270 22.72 -1.10 38.50
N ASP A 271 22.81 -0.47 37.32
CA ASP A 271 22.60 -1.15 36.02
C ASP A 271 23.86 -1.23 35.13
N LEU A 272 25.05 -1.03 35.69
CA LEU A 272 26.30 -1.08 34.91
C LEU A 272 26.95 -2.48 34.95
N ILE A 273 26.93 -3.16 33.81
CA ILE A 273 27.63 -4.44 33.61
C ILE A 273 29.00 -4.18 32.95
N LEU A 274 30.07 -4.45 33.68
CA LEU A 274 31.45 -4.35 33.18
C LEU A 274 31.82 -5.57 32.33
N TYR A 275 32.12 -5.35 31.05
CA TYR A 275 32.61 -6.40 30.15
C TYR A 275 34.11 -6.28 29.88
N HIS A 276 34.82 -7.41 30.00
CA HIS A 276 36.24 -7.50 29.69
C HIS A 276 36.49 -7.33 28.18
N ARG A 277 37.54 -6.59 27.82
CA ARG A 277 37.86 -6.14 26.44
C ARG A 277 37.98 -7.28 25.41
N SER A 278 38.25 -8.51 25.84
CA SER A 278 38.30 -9.69 24.97
C SER A 278 36.93 -10.09 24.39
N ILE A 279 35.84 -9.70 25.05
CA ILE A 279 34.46 -10.11 24.71
C ILE A 279 33.89 -9.27 23.56
N LEU A 280 34.33 -8.01 23.41
CA LEU A 280 33.82 -7.04 22.41
C LEU A 280 34.18 -7.36 20.95
N ARG A 281 34.95 -8.42 20.67
CA ARG A 281 35.30 -8.83 19.30
C ARG A 281 34.24 -9.70 18.62
N SER A 282 33.22 -10.16 19.35
CA SER A 282 32.16 -11.00 18.80
C SER A 282 30.95 -10.19 18.33
N ARG A 283 30.66 -10.25 17.03
CA ARG A 283 29.57 -9.54 16.32
C ARG A 283 28.17 -9.87 16.88
N THR A 284 28.03 -10.98 17.58
CA THR A 284 26.78 -11.47 18.17
C THR A 284 26.30 -10.59 19.35
N ILE A 285 27.23 -9.94 20.07
CA ILE A 285 26.92 -9.25 21.33
C ILE A 285 26.24 -7.88 21.10
N CYS A 286 26.56 -7.19 20.00
CA CYS A 286 25.84 -5.96 19.63
C CYS A 286 24.36 -6.22 19.32
N SER A 287 24.03 -7.40 18.77
CA SER A 287 22.64 -7.76 18.42
C SER A 287 21.78 -8.12 19.64
N SER A 288 22.40 -8.56 20.74
CA SER A 288 21.72 -8.77 22.02
C SER A 288 21.58 -7.47 22.82
N LEU A 289 22.59 -6.60 22.77
CA LEU A 289 22.54 -5.27 23.40
C LEU A 289 21.45 -4.36 22.77
N GLY A 290 21.33 -4.38 21.44
CA GLY A 290 20.26 -3.62 20.76
C GLY A 290 18.85 -4.11 21.10
N ARG A 291 18.67 -5.40 21.42
CA ARG A 291 17.39 -5.97 21.85
C ARG A 291 17.03 -5.64 23.30
N ALA A 292 18.03 -5.60 24.19
CA ALA A 292 17.81 -5.23 25.60
C ALA A 292 17.42 -3.74 25.75
N CYS A 293 18.06 -2.83 25.00
CA CYS A 293 17.68 -1.41 25.02
C CYS A 293 16.29 -1.14 24.41
N GLN A 294 15.84 -1.97 23.47
CA GLN A 294 14.49 -1.86 22.91
C GLN A 294 13.39 -2.35 23.87
N SER A 295 13.68 -3.34 24.74
CA SER A 295 12.67 -3.85 25.69
C SER A 295 12.37 -2.89 26.85
N GLU A 296 13.34 -2.05 27.27
CA GLU A 296 13.12 -1.10 28.37
C GLU A 296 12.44 0.20 27.93
N ALA A 297 12.60 0.61 26.67
CA ALA A 297 11.91 1.78 26.11
C ALA A 297 10.39 1.58 25.96
N CYS A 298 9.88 0.33 25.98
CA CYS A 298 8.46 0.03 25.85
C CYS A 298 7.66 0.03 27.17
N THR A 299 8.30 0.23 28.33
CA THR A 299 7.60 0.22 29.65
C THR A 299 7.43 1.59 30.31
N GLY A 300 7.77 2.69 29.62
CA GLY A 300 7.70 4.05 30.17
C GLY A 300 6.50 4.89 29.69
N SER A 301 5.41 4.87 30.47
CA SER A 301 4.43 5.96 30.62
C SER A 301 3.37 6.20 29.52
N PHE A 302 2.30 5.41 29.55
CA PHE A 302 0.94 5.93 29.37
C PHE A 302 0.49 6.53 30.70
N ALA A 303 0.51 7.86 30.84
CA ALA A 303 -0.13 8.56 31.95
C ALA A 303 -0.64 9.94 31.52
N LYS A 304 -1.97 9.99 31.32
CA LYS A 304 -2.91 11.12 31.40
C LYS A 304 -2.34 12.55 31.41
N ARG A 305 -2.76 13.34 30.42
CA ARG A 305 -3.53 14.57 30.65
C ARG A 305 -4.75 14.56 29.75
#